data_AF-A0A916ZRA8-F1
#
_entry.id   AF-A0A916ZRA8-F1
#
_cell.length_a   1.000
_cell.length_b   1.000
_cell.length_c   1.000
_cell.angle_alpha   90.00
_cell.angle_beta   90.00
_cell.angle_gamma   90.00
#
_symmetry.space_group_name_H-M   'P 1'
#
loop_
_entity.id
_entity.type
_entity.pdbx_description
1 polymer ?
#
loop_
_entity_poly.entity_id
_entity_poly.type
_entity_poly.pdbx_seq_one_letter_code
_entity_poly.pdbx_strand_id
1 'polypeptide(L)'
;MKHPLVYVDLPNKEYRKLINNSLKYALLSLPFTFDRLSLHKGKSALNATNSRILNILKGKLAEAIFEYFCLINSLRVDFDTPKTPYFQTDKRDFYFEDTEIDIKNNFVYHTGDFYSNYLQLPALIPNRFKNDQWEKRLKKYDKPHVAHIFSFMKAADLHNHKRGKSFIELNLSHQQLQLIYNYFLKYKGQKQATAAFQKEDYLRAILGQQSLAELYSINFYPKLVIAGMANEKHWLLFKNTGPNEADNFMQQPMANWYLKVGAKKSLSFLNGSIWGTITNKTLPVSLLSPITELFPILKNRVVGGDWVNY
;
A
#
# COMPACT_ATOMS: atom_id res chain seq x y z
N MET A 1 -27.13 -8.47 2.40
CA MET A 1 -26.03 -8.94 3.27
C MET A 1 -25.30 -7.70 3.77
N LYS A 2 -25.02 -7.60 5.08
CA LYS A 2 -24.13 -6.56 5.61
C LYS A 2 -22.74 -6.79 5.03
N HIS A 3 -22.06 -5.74 4.58
CA HIS A 3 -20.67 -5.81 4.14
C HIS A 3 -19.78 -5.33 5.30
N PRO A 4 -19.31 -6.24 6.16
CA PRO A 4 -18.68 -5.82 7.38
C PRO A 4 -17.24 -5.34 7.11
N LEU A 5 -16.81 -4.30 7.85
CA LEU A 5 -15.44 -3.78 7.84
C LEU A 5 -14.68 -4.32 9.05
N VAL A 6 -13.43 -4.77 8.86
CA VAL A 6 -12.54 -5.12 9.97
C VAL A 6 -11.60 -3.96 10.24
N TYR A 7 -11.60 -3.46 11.49
CA TYR A 7 -10.63 -2.47 11.96
C TYR A 7 -9.54 -3.18 12.74
N VAL A 8 -8.33 -3.25 12.20
CA VAL A 8 -7.19 -3.84 12.91
C VAL A 8 -6.47 -2.75 13.68
N ASP A 9 -6.37 -2.96 14.99
CA ASP A 9 -5.67 -2.08 15.92
C ASP A 9 -4.55 -2.83 16.64
N LEU A 10 -3.46 -2.14 16.96
CA LEU A 10 -2.27 -2.76 17.55
C LEU A 10 -1.72 -1.90 18.68
N PRO A 11 -1.13 -2.53 19.73
CA PRO A 11 -0.35 -1.79 20.70
C PRO A 11 0.76 -0.98 20.04
N ASN A 12 0.95 0.28 20.49
CA ASN A 12 1.95 1.20 19.93
C ASN A 12 3.38 0.61 19.84
N LYS A 13 3.75 -0.26 20.79
CA LYS A 13 5.04 -0.96 20.79
C LYS A 13 5.18 -1.91 19.59
N GLU A 14 4.16 -2.72 19.32
CA GLU A 14 4.14 -3.60 18.15
C GLU A 14 4.10 -2.76 16.86
N TYR A 15 3.29 -1.70 16.82
CA TYR A 15 3.23 -0.81 15.66
C TYR A 15 4.61 -0.21 15.32
N ARG A 16 5.37 0.28 16.31
CA ARG A 16 6.74 0.79 16.12
C ARG A 16 7.70 -0.28 15.62
N LYS A 17 7.59 -1.52 16.12
CA LYS A 17 8.36 -2.66 15.62
C LYS A 17 8.07 -2.93 14.14
N LEU A 18 6.79 -2.91 13.74
CA LEU A 18 6.38 -3.08 12.33
C LEU A 18 6.88 -1.94 11.45
N ILE A 19 6.86 -0.68 11.93
CA ILE A 19 7.48 0.46 11.23
C ILE A 19 8.98 0.22 11.02
N ASN A 20 9.72 -0.19 12.05
CA ASN A 20 11.16 -0.42 11.94
C ASN A 20 11.48 -1.50 10.90
N ASN A 21 10.73 -2.60 10.89
CA ASN A 21 10.89 -3.66 9.90
C ASN A 21 10.56 -3.17 8.48
N SER A 22 9.49 -2.40 8.33
CA SER A 22 9.06 -1.83 7.05
C SER A 22 10.05 -0.80 6.51
N LEU A 23 10.60 0.06 7.39
CA LEU A 23 11.64 1.02 7.03
C LEU A 23 12.93 0.33 6.62
N LYS A 24 13.36 -0.69 7.38
CA LYS A 24 14.52 -1.52 7.03
C LYS A 24 14.37 -2.10 5.62
N TYR A 25 13.21 -2.70 5.32
CA TYR A 25 12.93 -3.22 3.98
C TYR A 25 12.92 -2.11 2.92
N ALA A 26 12.31 -0.96 3.20
CA ALA A 26 12.24 0.16 2.25
C ALA A 26 13.62 0.69 1.88
N LEU A 27 14.52 0.84 2.86
CA LEU A 27 15.91 1.25 2.62
C LEU A 27 16.66 0.22 1.77
N LEU A 28 16.53 -1.07 2.10
CA LEU A 28 17.23 -2.15 1.39
C LEU A 28 16.73 -2.34 -0.05
N SER A 29 15.42 -2.26 -0.28
CA SER A 29 14.80 -2.61 -1.57
C SER A 29 14.74 -1.45 -2.56
N LEU A 30 14.85 -0.19 -2.11
CA LEU A 30 14.73 0.98 -2.99
C LEU A 30 15.67 0.92 -4.20
N PRO A 31 16.96 0.55 -4.08
CA PRO A 31 17.85 0.53 -5.24
C PRO A 31 17.39 -0.39 -6.38
N PHE A 32 16.56 -1.39 -6.06
CA PHE A 32 16.05 -2.42 -6.98
C PHE A 32 14.56 -2.26 -7.28
N THR A 33 13.93 -1.23 -6.72
CA THR A 33 12.52 -0.97 -6.86
C THR A 33 12.35 0.39 -7.52
N PHE A 34 11.89 0.41 -8.79
CA PHE A 34 11.38 1.60 -9.52
C PHE A 34 12.38 2.43 -10.35
N ASP A 35 12.35 2.24 -11.66
CA ASP A 35 13.23 2.89 -12.64
C ASP A 35 13.15 4.43 -12.69
N ARG A 36 12.04 5.06 -12.26
CA ARG A 36 11.78 6.50 -12.52
C ARG A 36 12.46 7.49 -11.56
N LEU A 37 13.15 7.03 -10.50
CA LEU A 37 13.94 7.95 -9.67
C LEU A 37 15.07 8.62 -10.47
N SER A 38 15.53 7.96 -11.54
CA SER A 38 16.56 8.45 -12.47
C SER A 38 16.13 9.72 -13.23
N LEU A 39 14.84 10.02 -13.28
CA LEU A 39 14.28 11.20 -13.95
C LEU A 39 14.50 12.50 -13.16
N HIS A 40 14.94 12.40 -11.91
CA HIS A 40 15.14 13.54 -11.03
C HIS A 40 16.64 13.87 -10.85
N LYS A 41 16.96 15.14 -10.57
CA LYS A 41 18.34 15.60 -10.31
C LYS A 41 18.40 16.57 -9.14
N GLY A 42 19.55 16.62 -8.45
CA GLY A 42 19.78 17.52 -7.32
C GLY A 42 18.72 17.40 -6.22
N LYS A 43 18.25 18.52 -5.68
CA LYS A 43 17.24 18.56 -4.60
C LYS A 43 15.95 17.80 -4.95
N SER A 44 15.54 17.82 -6.22
CA SER A 44 14.35 17.07 -6.66
C SER A 44 14.53 15.54 -6.52
N ALA A 45 15.74 15.03 -6.74
CA ALA A 45 16.04 13.61 -6.61
C ALA A 45 15.97 13.16 -5.14
N LEU A 46 16.45 13.99 -4.22
CA LEU A 46 16.40 13.66 -2.79
C LEU A 46 14.97 13.67 -2.25
N ASN A 47 14.16 14.64 -2.66
CA ASN A 47 12.74 14.67 -2.31
C ASN A 47 11.98 13.47 -2.88
N ALA A 48 12.27 13.09 -4.13
CA ALA A 48 11.69 11.91 -4.77
C ALA A 48 12.13 10.61 -4.06
N THR A 49 13.41 10.53 -3.68
CA THR A 49 13.99 9.41 -2.91
C THR A 49 13.28 9.26 -1.57
N ASN A 50 13.18 10.34 -0.79
CA ASN A 50 12.49 10.35 0.50
C ASN A 50 11.02 9.92 0.37
N SER A 51 10.32 10.49 -0.62
CA SER A 51 8.92 10.14 -0.92
C SER A 51 8.76 8.68 -1.31
N ARG A 52 9.75 8.10 -1.99
CA ARG A 52 9.71 6.70 -2.42
C ARG A 52 9.95 5.73 -1.27
N ILE A 53 10.91 6.01 -0.40
CA ILE A 53 11.14 5.26 0.84
C ILE A 53 9.86 5.25 1.66
N LEU A 54 9.25 6.42 1.85
CA LEU A 54 8.00 6.57 2.60
C LEU A 54 6.85 5.74 1.98
N ASN A 55 6.74 5.70 0.65
CA ASN A 55 5.71 4.91 -0.03
C ASN A 55 5.93 3.39 0.13
N ILE A 56 7.18 2.90 0.03
CA ILE A 56 7.48 1.48 0.24
C ILE A 56 7.21 1.10 1.69
N LEU A 57 7.68 1.91 2.65
CA LEU A 57 7.42 1.74 4.08
C LEU A 57 5.92 1.62 4.34
N LYS A 58 5.14 2.54 3.80
CA LYS A 58 3.69 2.60 3.95
C LYS A 58 2.98 1.36 3.41
N GLY A 59 3.42 0.82 2.28
CA GLY A 59 2.91 -0.43 1.72
C GLY A 59 3.23 -1.62 2.61
N LYS A 60 4.52 -1.83 2.93
CA LYS A 60 4.97 -2.94 3.78
C LYS A 60 4.39 -2.89 5.18
N LEU A 61 4.13 -1.70 5.73
CA LEU A 61 3.47 -1.55 7.03
C LEU A 61 2.04 -2.10 6.99
N ALA A 62 1.28 -1.83 5.92
CA ALA A 62 -0.07 -2.36 5.79
C ALA A 62 -0.07 -3.89 5.67
N GLU A 63 0.87 -4.45 4.92
CA GLU A 63 1.06 -5.90 4.82
C GLU A 63 1.45 -6.52 6.17
N ALA A 64 2.38 -5.90 6.91
CA ALA A 64 2.83 -6.39 8.20
C ALA A 64 1.74 -6.31 9.29
N ILE A 65 0.90 -5.27 9.25
CA ILE A 65 -0.28 -5.18 10.13
C ILE A 65 -1.28 -6.30 9.79
N PHE A 66 -1.48 -6.59 8.51
CA PHE A 66 -2.33 -7.70 8.09
C PHE A 66 -1.77 -9.07 8.49
N GLU A 67 -0.46 -9.29 8.38
CA GLU A 67 0.22 -10.49 8.87
C GLU A 67 0.02 -10.67 10.38
N TYR A 68 0.17 -9.59 11.16
CA TYR A 68 -0.14 -9.60 12.59
C TYR A 68 -1.61 -9.94 12.87
N PHE A 69 -2.54 -9.35 12.12
CA PHE A 69 -3.97 -9.65 12.21
C PHE A 69 -4.26 -11.14 11.94
N CYS A 70 -3.65 -11.73 10.92
CA CYS A 70 -3.78 -13.15 10.62
C CYS A 70 -3.27 -14.00 11.79
N LEU A 71 -2.11 -13.66 12.35
CA LEU A 71 -1.52 -14.39 13.47
C LEU A 71 -2.42 -14.41 14.70
N ILE A 72 -2.91 -13.25 15.15
CA ILE A 72 -3.74 -13.17 16.37
C ILE A 72 -5.14 -13.78 16.18
N ASN A 73 -5.62 -13.89 14.94
CA ASN A 73 -6.86 -14.56 14.60
C ASN A 73 -6.67 -16.04 14.20
N SER A 74 -5.45 -16.57 14.33
CA SER A 74 -5.13 -17.97 13.96
C SER A 74 -5.49 -18.31 12.51
N LEU A 75 -5.39 -17.34 11.60
CA LEU A 75 -5.56 -17.56 10.17
C LEU A 75 -4.29 -18.22 9.63
N ARG A 76 -4.41 -19.46 9.17
CA ARG A 76 -3.28 -20.24 8.62
C ARG A 76 -2.94 -19.77 7.22
N VAL A 77 -2.19 -18.67 7.15
CA VAL A 77 -1.76 -18.01 5.93
C VAL A 77 -0.25 -18.18 5.74
N ASP A 78 0.20 -18.38 4.51
CA ASP A 78 1.60 -18.53 4.16
C ASP A 78 2.16 -17.21 3.60
N PHE A 79 2.88 -16.47 4.44
CA PHE A 79 3.58 -15.25 4.04
C PHE A 79 5.00 -15.51 3.54
N ASP A 80 5.57 -16.69 3.75
CA ASP A 80 7.00 -16.92 3.56
C ASP A 80 7.33 -17.43 2.16
N THR A 81 6.53 -18.34 1.60
CA THR A 81 6.75 -18.86 0.25
C THR A 81 6.78 -17.78 -0.85
N PRO A 82 5.90 -16.75 -0.86
CA PRO A 82 5.93 -15.73 -1.91
C PRO A 82 6.99 -14.64 -1.71
N LYS A 83 7.60 -14.54 -0.52
CA LYS A 83 8.65 -13.54 -0.22
C LYS A 83 9.89 -13.82 -1.08
N THR A 84 10.47 -12.74 -1.60
CA THR A 84 11.75 -12.79 -2.31
C THR A 84 12.81 -11.98 -1.57
N PRO A 85 14.11 -12.18 -1.88
CA PRO A 85 15.16 -11.32 -1.34
C PRO A 85 14.94 -9.85 -1.74
N TYR A 86 15.43 -8.91 -0.93
CA TYR A 86 15.28 -7.45 -1.11
C TYR A 86 15.73 -6.88 -2.47
N PHE A 87 16.52 -7.64 -3.23
CA PHE A 87 17.01 -7.27 -4.56
C PHE A 87 16.18 -7.87 -5.70
N GLN A 88 15.07 -8.52 -5.38
CA GLN A 88 14.08 -9.05 -6.31
C GLN A 88 12.69 -8.48 -5.96
N THR A 89 11.73 -8.69 -6.86
CA THR A 89 10.34 -8.31 -6.60
C THR A 89 9.61 -9.52 -6.08
N ASP A 90 8.93 -9.33 -4.96
CA ASP A 90 8.05 -10.32 -4.35
C ASP A 90 7.02 -10.83 -5.37
N LYS A 91 6.69 -12.12 -5.27
CA LYS A 91 5.68 -12.72 -6.17
C LYS A 91 4.30 -12.14 -5.84
N ARG A 92 3.97 -12.20 -4.54
CA ARG A 92 2.70 -11.83 -3.90
C ARG A 92 2.96 -11.45 -2.45
N ASP A 93 1.95 -10.90 -1.79
CA ASP A 93 2.05 -10.58 -0.36
C ASP A 93 1.88 -11.83 0.50
N PHE A 94 0.99 -12.76 0.13
CA PHE A 94 0.85 -14.06 0.79
C PHE A 94 0.08 -15.10 -0.06
N TYR A 95 0.12 -16.36 0.37
CA TYR A 95 -0.69 -17.47 -0.12
C TYR A 95 -1.69 -17.94 0.92
N PHE A 96 -2.90 -18.26 0.48
CA PHE A 96 -3.92 -18.92 1.29
C PHE A 96 -4.60 -19.99 0.45
N GLU A 97 -4.56 -21.23 0.91
CA GLU A 97 -5.04 -22.41 0.17
C GLU A 97 -4.44 -22.48 -1.25
N ASP A 98 -5.29 -22.35 -2.28
CA ASP A 98 -4.97 -22.39 -3.70
C ASP A 98 -4.94 -20.98 -4.34
N THR A 99 -4.88 -19.93 -3.52
CA THR A 99 -4.99 -18.54 -3.96
C THR A 99 -3.75 -17.71 -3.60
N GLU A 100 -3.26 -16.99 -4.60
CA GLU A 100 -2.25 -15.94 -4.50
C GLU A 100 -2.86 -14.60 -4.17
N ILE A 101 -2.38 -13.90 -3.13
CA ILE A 101 -3.05 -12.70 -2.64
C ILE A 101 -2.10 -11.50 -2.55
N ASP A 102 -2.55 -10.38 -3.13
CA ASP A 102 -1.96 -9.05 -2.93
C ASP A 102 -2.89 -8.16 -2.08
N ILE A 103 -2.32 -7.38 -1.18
CA ILE A 103 -2.97 -6.34 -0.39
C ILE A 103 -2.79 -5.00 -1.10
N LYS A 104 -3.90 -4.36 -1.46
CA LYS A 104 -3.98 -3.05 -2.08
C LYS A 104 -4.45 -2.02 -1.05
N ASN A 105 -3.50 -1.54 -0.26
CA ASN A 105 -3.76 -0.50 0.73
C ASN A 105 -3.81 0.90 0.08
N ASN A 106 -4.84 1.68 0.42
CA ASN A 106 -4.96 3.09 0.04
C ASN A 106 -4.97 4.01 1.26
N PHE A 107 -4.36 5.17 1.10
CA PHE A 107 -4.24 6.17 2.16
C PHE A 107 -5.38 7.19 2.06
N VAL A 108 -6.17 7.29 3.12
CA VAL A 108 -7.38 8.11 3.18
C VAL A 108 -7.13 9.37 4.01
N TYR A 109 -7.59 10.51 3.52
CA TYR A 109 -7.54 11.79 4.21
C TYR A 109 -8.91 12.09 4.80
N HIS A 110 -9.02 12.17 6.12
CA HIS A 110 -10.27 12.53 6.79
C HIS A 110 -9.97 13.11 8.17
N THR A 111 -10.92 13.88 8.70
CA THR A 111 -10.84 14.38 10.09
C THR A 111 -11.34 13.30 11.06
N GLY A 112 -10.83 13.33 12.29
CA GLY A 112 -11.25 12.45 13.37
C GLY A 112 -10.69 11.04 13.26
N ASP A 113 -11.03 10.19 14.23
CA ASP A 113 -10.52 8.82 14.32
C ASP A 113 -11.28 7.84 13.44
N PHE A 114 -12.47 8.25 12.99
CA PHE A 114 -13.41 7.39 12.30
C PHE A 114 -13.84 8.00 10.95
N TYR A 115 -13.94 7.17 9.91
CA TYR A 115 -14.42 7.57 8.58
C TYR A 115 -15.58 6.68 8.15
N SER A 116 -16.76 7.26 7.98
CA SER A 116 -18.01 6.51 7.72
C SER A 116 -18.10 5.87 6.34
N ASN A 117 -17.33 6.37 5.38
CA ASN A 117 -17.55 6.06 3.96
C ASN A 117 -16.51 5.09 3.39
N TYR A 118 -15.86 4.25 4.22
CA TYR A 118 -14.85 3.30 3.72
C TYR A 118 -15.39 2.37 2.63
N LEU A 119 -16.64 1.91 2.75
CA LEU A 119 -17.28 1.05 1.76
C LEU A 119 -17.51 1.73 0.40
N GLN A 120 -17.58 3.06 0.40
CA GLN A 120 -17.75 3.88 -0.80
C GLN A 120 -16.42 4.22 -1.48
N LEU A 121 -15.28 3.93 -0.84
CA LEU A 121 -13.98 4.23 -1.42
C LEU A 121 -13.70 3.32 -2.62
N PRO A 122 -12.94 3.82 -3.61
CA PRO A 122 -12.60 3.05 -4.81
C PRO A 122 -11.63 1.91 -4.53
N ALA A 123 -11.86 0.76 -5.17
CA ALA A 123 -10.96 -0.38 -5.20
C ALA A 123 -9.78 -0.12 -6.18
N LEU A 124 -8.85 0.75 -5.83
CA LEU A 124 -7.80 1.19 -6.77
C LEU A 124 -6.71 0.13 -6.99
N ILE A 125 -6.47 -0.24 -8.25
CA ILE A 125 -5.31 -1.03 -8.69
C ILE A 125 -4.43 -0.12 -9.58
N PRO A 126 -3.15 0.12 -9.22
CA PRO A 126 -2.28 1.02 -9.97
C PRO A 126 -2.08 0.61 -11.44
N ASN A 127 -2.29 1.56 -12.36
CA ASN A 127 -2.01 1.42 -13.78
C ASN A 127 -1.39 2.70 -14.35
N ARG A 128 -0.13 2.96 -13.99
CA ARG A 128 0.55 4.21 -14.31
C ARG A 128 1.49 4.07 -15.52
N PHE A 129 1.81 2.84 -15.92
CA PHE A 129 2.73 2.54 -17.03
C PHE A 129 2.63 1.05 -17.43
N LYS A 130 3.24 0.71 -18.57
CA LYS A 130 3.35 -0.68 -19.05
C LYS A 130 4.06 -1.55 -18.01
N ASN A 131 3.53 -2.72 -17.70
CA ASN A 131 3.97 -3.64 -16.64
C ASN A 131 3.75 -3.15 -15.18
N ASP A 132 2.91 -2.14 -14.96
CA ASP A 132 2.49 -1.76 -13.59
C ASP A 132 1.60 -2.86 -12.96
N GLN A 133 1.20 -2.67 -11.69
CA GLN A 133 0.43 -3.65 -10.92
C GLN A 133 -0.83 -4.14 -11.63
N TRP A 134 -1.46 -3.29 -12.44
CA TRP A 134 -2.63 -3.67 -13.23
C TRP A 134 -2.38 -4.83 -14.18
N GLU A 135 -1.27 -4.82 -14.92
CA GLU A 135 -0.95 -5.91 -15.86
C GLU A 135 -0.62 -7.21 -15.11
N LYS A 136 -0.15 -7.10 -13.86
CA LYS A 136 0.21 -8.23 -12.99
C LYS A 136 -0.96 -8.79 -12.18
N ARG A 137 -2.13 -8.14 -12.20
CA ARG A 137 -3.28 -8.50 -11.35
C ARG A 137 -3.81 -9.93 -11.56
N LEU A 138 -3.57 -10.51 -12.73
CA LEU A 138 -3.98 -11.88 -13.07
C LEU A 138 -2.79 -12.83 -13.24
N LYS A 139 -1.56 -12.34 -13.06
CA LYS A 139 -0.37 -13.17 -13.24
C LYS A 139 -0.36 -14.24 -12.15
N LYS A 140 -0.20 -15.50 -12.54
CA LYS A 140 -0.06 -16.63 -11.61
C LYS A 140 1.42 -16.96 -11.51
N TYR A 141 1.92 -17.29 -10.31
CA TYR A 141 3.30 -17.73 -10.10
C TYR A 141 3.33 -19.20 -9.67
N ASP A 142 2.73 -19.50 -8.52
CA ASP A 142 2.80 -20.78 -7.83
C ASP A 142 1.39 -21.37 -7.55
N LYS A 143 0.31 -20.57 -7.53
CA LYS A 143 -1.06 -21.04 -7.25
C LYS A 143 -2.04 -20.79 -8.40
N PRO A 144 -3.11 -21.59 -8.52
CA PRO A 144 -4.04 -21.48 -9.64
C PRO A 144 -4.95 -20.26 -9.60
N HIS A 145 -5.20 -19.63 -8.44
CA HIS A 145 -6.07 -18.45 -8.34
C HIS A 145 -5.31 -17.21 -7.87
N VAL A 146 -5.83 -16.03 -8.21
CA VAL A 146 -5.31 -14.73 -7.76
C VAL A 146 -6.46 -13.90 -7.19
N ALA A 147 -6.23 -13.28 -6.04
CA ALA A 147 -7.15 -12.34 -5.42
C ALA A 147 -6.42 -11.11 -4.88
N HIS A 148 -7.14 -10.00 -4.75
CA HIS A 148 -6.65 -8.78 -4.13
C HIS A 148 -7.53 -8.43 -2.94
N ILE A 149 -6.91 -8.10 -1.80
CA ILE A 149 -7.58 -7.51 -0.64
C ILE A 149 -7.44 -5.99 -0.72
N PHE A 150 -8.54 -5.26 -0.60
CA PHE A 150 -8.52 -3.81 -0.52
C PHE A 150 -8.62 -3.36 0.93
N SER A 151 -7.67 -2.53 1.31
CA SER A 151 -7.58 -1.99 2.66
C SER A 151 -7.30 -0.49 2.65
N PHE A 152 -7.54 0.15 3.78
CA PHE A 152 -7.36 1.58 3.95
C PHE A 152 -6.68 1.91 5.26
N MET A 153 -5.87 2.97 5.24
CA MET A 153 -5.25 3.55 6.44
C MET A 153 -5.38 5.07 6.39
N LYS A 154 -5.58 5.71 7.54
CA LYS A 154 -5.57 7.17 7.64
C LYS A 154 -4.19 7.72 7.30
N ALA A 155 -4.15 8.66 6.36
CA ALA A 155 -2.93 9.25 5.83
C ALA A 155 -2.51 10.48 6.62
N ALA A 156 -3.46 11.39 6.81
CA ALA A 156 -3.36 12.68 7.46
C ALA A 156 -4.79 13.19 7.70
N ASP A 157 -4.94 14.22 8.55
CA ASP A 157 -6.20 14.93 8.66
C ASP A 157 -6.54 15.68 7.37
N LEU A 158 -7.84 15.91 7.13
CA LEU A 158 -8.35 16.71 6.02
C LEU A 158 -9.32 17.75 6.56
N HIS A 159 -8.88 19.00 6.65
CA HIS A 159 -9.69 20.14 7.08
C HIS A 159 -9.85 21.12 5.93
N ASN A 160 -11.08 21.43 5.53
CA ASN A 160 -11.38 22.36 4.43
C ASN A 160 -10.54 22.10 3.17
N HIS A 161 -10.46 20.82 2.75
CA HIS A 161 -9.65 20.34 1.63
C HIS A 161 -8.12 20.54 1.74
N LYS A 162 -7.62 20.95 2.91
CA LYS A 162 -6.20 21.04 3.22
C LYS A 162 -5.77 19.83 4.05
N ARG A 163 -4.68 19.18 3.61
CA ARG A 163 -4.09 18.04 4.32
C ARG A 163 -3.29 18.52 5.52
N GLY A 164 -3.52 17.91 6.67
CA GLY A 164 -2.70 18.06 7.86
C GLY A 164 -1.38 17.28 7.78
N LYS A 165 -0.78 17.01 8.93
CA LYS A 165 0.46 16.22 9.02
C LYS A 165 0.20 14.75 8.66
N SER A 166 1.14 14.15 7.93
CA SER A 166 1.13 12.71 7.63
C SER A 166 1.28 11.92 8.93
N PHE A 167 0.69 10.74 9.03
CA PHE A 167 0.82 9.91 10.23
C PHE A 167 2.27 9.57 10.57
N ILE A 168 3.13 9.51 9.54
CA ILE A 168 4.57 9.31 9.66
C ILE A 168 5.34 10.23 8.70
N GLU A 169 6.48 10.73 9.17
CA GLU A 169 7.45 11.55 8.43
C GLU A 169 8.85 10.96 8.60
N LEU A 170 9.69 11.04 7.56
CA LEU A 170 11.08 10.56 7.60
C LEU A 170 12.02 11.72 7.91
N ASN A 171 12.97 11.47 8.81
CA ASN A 171 13.98 12.43 9.28
C ASN A 171 15.36 12.09 8.68
N LEU A 172 15.40 11.68 7.42
CA LEU A 172 16.66 11.35 6.73
C LEU A 172 17.43 12.62 6.38
N SER A 173 18.71 12.66 6.74
CA SER A 173 19.61 13.76 6.39
C SER A 173 19.86 13.82 4.87
N HIS A 174 20.32 14.98 4.41
CA HIS A 174 20.70 15.16 3.00
C HIS A 174 21.76 14.13 2.55
N GLN A 175 22.75 13.86 3.41
CA GLN A 175 23.82 12.91 3.15
C GLN A 175 23.29 11.47 3.05
N GLN A 176 22.36 11.09 3.94
CA GLN A 176 21.70 9.77 3.89
C GLN A 176 20.90 9.58 2.60
N LEU A 177 20.09 10.58 2.24
CA LEU A 177 19.31 10.54 0.99
C LEU A 177 20.22 10.48 -0.24
N GLN A 178 21.33 11.22 -0.24
CA GLN A 178 22.30 11.19 -1.34
C GLN A 178 22.97 9.82 -1.47
N LEU A 179 23.38 9.20 -0.36
CA LEU A 179 23.94 7.85 -0.35
C LEU A 179 22.96 6.84 -0.93
N ILE A 180 21.71 6.85 -0.44
CA ILE A 180 20.66 5.96 -0.92
C ILE A 180 20.39 6.17 -2.42
N TYR A 181 20.34 7.43 -2.87
CA TYR A 181 20.14 7.77 -4.28
C TYR A 181 21.30 7.30 -5.17
N ASN A 182 22.55 7.37 -4.69
CA ASN A 182 23.71 6.86 -5.42
C ASN A 182 23.63 5.35 -5.63
N TYR A 183 23.18 4.60 -4.62
CA TYR A 183 22.91 3.16 -4.76
C TYR A 183 21.78 2.92 -5.76
N PHE A 184 20.71 3.71 -5.72
CA PHE A 184 19.67 3.65 -6.75
C PHE A 184 20.24 3.89 -8.16
N LEU A 185 21.09 4.90 -8.38
CA LEU A 185 21.68 5.17 -9.69
C LEU A 185 22.55 4.02 -10.20
N LYS A 186 23.21 3.29 -9.30
CA LYS A 186 24.01 2.12 -9.62
C LYS A 186 23.16 0.95 -10.14
N TYR A 187 22.02 0.67 -9.49
CA TYR A 187 21.19 -0.51 -9.81
C TYR A 187 19.91 -0.20 -10.62
N LYS A 188 19.58 1.09 -10.80
CA LYS A 188 18.51 1.65 -11.64
C LYS A 188 17.13 1.00 -11.44
N GLY A 189 16.81 0.56 -10.22
CA GLY A 189 15.55 -0.09 -9.94
C GLY A 189 15.37 -1.43 -10.67
N GLN A 190 16.47 -2.10 -11.02
CA GLN A 190 16.47 -3.39 -11.70
C GLN A 190 16.71 -4.52 -10.70
N LYS A 191 15.97 -5.63 -10.88
CA LYS A 191 16.18 -6.86 -10.11
C LYS A 191 17.58 -7.41 -10.33
N GLN A 192 18.13 -8.05 -9.31
CA GLN A 192 19.44 -8.70 -9.37
C GLN A 192 19.32 -10.22 -9.20
N ALA A 193 20.24 -10.97 -9.81
CA ALA A 193 20.31 -12.42 -9.63
C ALA A 193 20.84 -12.79 -8.23
N THR A 194 21.76 -11.97 -7.70
CA THR A 194 22.42 -12.16 -6.41
C THR A 194 22.38 -10.88 -5.57
N ALA A 195 22.70 -11.01 -4.28
CA ALA A 195 22.76 -9.88 -3.36
C ALA A 195 23.81 -8.87 -3.81
N ALA A 196 23.38 -7.64 -4.12
CA ALA A 196 24.26 -6.65 -4.72
C ALA A 196 25.16 -5.91 -3.71
N PHE A 197 24.84 -6.04 -2.42
CA PHE A 197 25.60 -5.51 -1.27
C PHE A 197 25.24 -6.28 0.00
N GLN A 198 26.13 -6.32 1.00
CA GLN A 198 25.80 -6.89 2.31
C GLN A 198 24.82 -5.97 3.04
N LYS A 199 23.75 -6.53 3.61
CA LYS A 199 22.64 -5.76 4.19
C LYS A 199 23.11 -4.91 5.37
N GLU A 200 23.92 -5.51 6.23
CA GLU A 200 24.38 -4.93 7.48
C GLU A 200 25.33 -3.77 7.22
N ASP A 201 26.26 -3.92 6.26
CA ASP A 201 27.19 -2.85 5.90
C ASP A 201 26.47 -1.68 5.22
N TYR A 202 25.52 -1.97 4.34
CA TYR A 202 24.71 -0.94 3.70
C TYR A 202 23.87 -0.16 4.72
N LEU A 203 23.20 -0.86 5.64
CA LEU A 203 22.43 -0.21 6.69
C LEU A 203 23.32 0.59 7.64
N ARG A 204 24.50 0.06 8.01
CA ARG A 204 25.48 0.79 8.83
C ARG A 204 25.94 2.07 8.15
N ALA A 205 26.17 2.04 6.83
CA ALA A 205 26.56 3.23 6.07
C ALA A 205 25.46 4.31 6.04
N ILE A 206 24.18 3.92 6.00
CA ILE A 206 23.05 4.87 6.08
C ILE A 206 22.85 5.38 7.51
N LEU A 207 22.86 4.47 8.48
CA LEU A 207 22.50 4.77 9.86
C LEU A 207 23.61 5.51 10.62
N GLY A 208 24.88 5.21 10.32
CA GLY A 208 26.00 5.66 11.14
C GLY A 208 25.83 5.15 12.57
N GLN A 209 25.69 6.09 13.52
CA GLN A 209 25.43 5.80 14.93
C GLN A 209 23.93 5.79 15.30
N GLN A 210 23.05 6.17 14.39
CA GLN A 210 21.60 6.25 14.64
C GLN A 210 20.96 4.86 14.61
N SER A 211 19.88 4.70 15.37
CA SER A 211 18.93 3.60 15.22
C SER A 211 17.88 3.90 14.15
N LEU A 212 17.18 2.87 13.66
CA LEU A 212 16.05 3.05 12.73
C LEU A 212 14.95 3.95 13.30
N ALA A 213 14.74 3.92 14.63
CA ALA A 213 13.69 4.69 15.29
C ALA A 213 13.94 6.20 15.27
N GLU A 214 15.20 6.62 15.08
CA GLU A 214 15.58 8.03 14.98
C GLU A 214 15.36 8.60 13.57
N LEU A 215 15.15 7.74 12.56
CA LEU A 215 14.96 8.14 11.17
C LEU A 215 13.52 8.54 10.83
N TYR A 216 12.59 8.54 11.80
CA TYR A 216 11.20 8.93 11.56
C TYR A 216 10.52 9.53 12.78
N SER A 217 9.44 10.25 12.53
CA SER A 217 8.51 10.77 13.53
C SER A 217 7.12 10.22 13.26
N ILE A 218 6.40 9.78 14.31
CA ILE A 218 5.00 9.34 14.23
C ILE A 218 4.13 10.45 14.83
N ASN A 219 3.17 10.96 14.04
CA ASN A 219 2.19 11.94 14.49
C ASN A 219 0.93 11.25 15.07
N PHE A 220 0.54 10.09 14.52
CA PHE A 220 -0.53 9.23 15.04
C PHE A 220 -0.42 7.80 14.49
N TYR A 221 -1.19 6.87 15.06
CA TYR A 221 -1.19 5.44 14.71
C TYR A 221 -2.47 5.06 13.94
N PRO A 222 -2.45 5.03 12.61
CA PRO A 222 -3.64 4.67 11.84
C PRO A 222 -3.96 3.18 11.94
N LYS A 223 -5.24 2.86 12.12
CA LYS A 223 -5.75 1.48 12.00
C LYS A 223 -5.72 1.02 10.55
N LEU A 224 -5.54 -0.29 10.34
CA LEU A 224 -5.77 -0.90 9.03
C LEU A 224 -7.24 -1.30 8.93
N VAL A 225 -7.94 -0.74 7.95
CA VAL A 225 -9.35 -1.07 7.68
C VAL A 225 -9.40 -2.03 6.50
N ILE A 226 -9.74 -3.28 6.74
CA ILE A 226 -9.91 -4.30 5.70
C ILE A 226 -11.35 -4.22 5.19
N ALA A 227 -11.50 -3.87 3.91
CA ALA A 227 -12.77 -3.40 3.40
C ALA A 227 -13.42 -4.28 2.34
N GLY A 228 -12.68 -5.15 1.65
CA GLY A 228 -13.25 -6.05 0.65
C GLY A 228 -12.17 -6.78 -0.15
N MET A 229 -12.58 -7.70 -1.00
CA MET A 229 -11.68 -8.46 -1.85
C MET A 229 -12.22 -8.65 -3.26
N ALA A 230 -11.33 -8.65 -4.25
CA ALA A 230 -11.64 -9.03 -5.61
C ALA A 230 -10.90 -10.31 -5.97
N ASN A 231 -11.53 -11.16 -6.77
CA ASN A 231 -10.97 -12.41 -7.29
C ASN A 231 -11.43 -12.57 -8.76
N GLU A 232 -11.26 -13.77 -9.32
CA GLU A 232 -11.62 -14.09 -10.71
C GLU A 232 -13.04 -13.67 -11.11
N LYS A 233 -14.01 -13.71 -10.19
CA LYS A 233 -15.40 -13.30 -10.42
C LYS A 233 -15.56 -11.78 -10.61
N HIS A 234 -14.63 -10.99 -10.08
CA HIS A 234 -14.72 -9.53 -10.02
C HIS A 234 -13.93 -8.84 -11.11
N TRP A 235 -12.99 -9.51 -11.78
CA TRP A 235 -12.07 -8.85 -12.73
C TRP A 235 -12.75 -8.17 -13.91
N LEU A 236 -13.95 -8.64 -14.30
CA LEU A 236 -14.77 -8.00 -15.33
C LEU A 236 -15.33 -6.63 -14.89
N LEU A 237 -15.38 -6.35 -13.59
CA LEU A 237 -15.82 -5.06 -13.03
C LEU A 237 -14.74 -3.98 -13.15
N PHE A 238 -13.48 -4.39 -13.32
CA PHE A 238 -12.33 -3.52 -13.50
C PHE A 238 -12.03 -3.36 -15.00
N LYS A 239 -11.95 -2.12 -15.52
CA LYS A 239 -11.60 -1.88 -16.94
C LYS A 239 -10.33 -1.05 -17.07
N ASN A 240 -9.49 -1.47 -18.01
CA ASN A 240 -8.31 -0.72 -18.39
C ASN A 240 -8.75 0.44 -19.28
N THR A 241 -9.02 1.58 -18.67
CA THR A 241 -9.31 2.82 -19.41
C THR A 241 -8.02 3.60 -19.73
N GLY A 242 -6.87 3.01 -19.42
CA GLY A 242 -5.55 3.54 -19.74
C GLY A 242 -5.26 4.90 -19.08
N PRO A 243 -4.09 5.48 -19.37
CA PRO A 243 -3.79 6.84 -18.93
C PRO A 243 -4.60 7.90 -19.72
N ASN A 244 -5.22 7.52 -20.84
CA ASN A 244 -5.84 8.42 -21.80
C ASN A 244 -7.38 8.34 -21.79
N GLU A 245 -7.91 8.94 -20.73
CA GLU A 245 -9.01 9.91 -20.74
C GLU A 245 -10.45 9.63 -21.13
N ALA A 246 -10.82 8.68 -21.97
CA ALA A 246 -12.15 8.81 -22.57
C ALA A 246 -13.30 8.69 -21.56
N ASP A 247 -13.36 7.63 -20.74
CA ASP A 247 -14.53 7.37 -19.90
C ASP A 247 -14.19 6.49 -18.70
N ASN A 248 -13.34 7.02 -17.81
CA ASN A 248 -12.86 6.25 -16.65
C ASN A 248 -14.04 5.69 -15.81
N PHE A 249 -15.17 6.39 -15.75
CA PHE A 249 -16.34 5.98 -14.97
C PHE A 249 -17.65 6.51 -15.58
N MET A 250 -18.01 6.10 -16.80
CA MET A 250 -19.28 6.54 -17.45
C MET A 250 -20.57 6.18 -16.71
N GLN A 251 -20.48 5.31 -15.69
CA GLN A 251 -21.58 4.95 -14.82
C GLN A 251 -21.11 5.23 -13.41
N GLN A 252 -21.31 6.46 -12.95
CA GLN A 252 -20.98 6.79 -11.57
C GLN A 252 -21.88 5.94 -10.67
N PRO A 253 -21.33 5.13 -9.76
CA PRO A 253 -22.13 4.36 -8.81
C PRO A 253 -22.92 5.29 -7.87
N MET A 254 -22.47 6.54 -7.73
CA MET A 254 -23.09 7.60 -6.94
C MET A 254 -22.75 8.96 -7.57
N ALA A 255 -23.66 9.95 -7.48
CA ALA A 255 -23.41 11.29 -8.00
C ALA A 255 -22.13 11.91 -7.39
N ASN A 256 -21.29 12.51 -8.24
CA ASN A 256 -20.04 13.19 -7.84
C ASN A 256 -19.04 12.28 -7.10
N TRP A 257 -19.09 10.96 -7.33
CA TRP A 257 -18.21 10.00 -6.65
C TRP A 257 -16.71 10.33 -6.80
N TYR A 258 -16.33 10.92 -7.93
CA TYR A 258 -14.99 11.46 -8.15
C TYR A 258 -15.02 12.73 -9.03
N LEU A 259 -13.93 13.49 -8.95
CA LEU A 259 -13.64 14.65 -9.78
C LEU A 259 -12.26 14.51 -10.42
N LYS A 260 -12.13 14.92 -11.69
CA LYS A 260 -10.82 15.15 -12.31
C LYS A 260 -10.28 16.49 -11.81
N VAL A 261 -9.07 16.52 -11.25
CA VAL A 261 -8.44 17.72 -10.66
C VAL A 261 -7.01 17.91 -11.16
N GLY A 262 -6.64 19.18 -11.37
CA GLY A 262 -5.28 19.62 -11.72
C GLY A 262 -4.83 19.28 -13.14
N ALA A 263 -3.66 19.81 -13.51
CA ALA A 263 -3.10 19.69 -14.88
C ALA A 263 -2.77 18.24 -15.30
N LYS A 264 -2.50 17.35 -14.33
CA LYS A 264 -2.23 15.92 -14.56
C LYS A 264 -3.50 15.07 -14.61
N LYS A 265 -4.68 15.70 -14.60
CA LYS A 265 -6.00 15.02 -14.62
C LYS A 265 -6.10 13.93 -13.54
N SER A 266 -5.59 14.25 -12.34
CA SER A 266 -5.65 13.36 -11.18
C SER A 266 -7.10 13.16 -10.75
N LEU A 267 -7.40 12.06 -10.09
CA LEU A 267 -8.73 11.78 -9.57
C LEU A 267 -8.79 12.09 -8.07
N SER A 268 -9.84 12.79 -7.68
CA SER A 268 -10.22 13.09 -6.31
C SER A 268 -11.53 12.40 -6.00
N PHE A 269 -11.52 11.39 -5.12
CA PHE A 269 -12.72 10.65 -4.72
C PHE A 269 -13.26 11.17 -3.39
N LEU A 270 -14.59 11.12 -3.24
CA LEU A 270 -15.31 11.46 -2.00
C LEU A 270 -14.77 12.74 -1.35
N ASN A 271 -14.87 13.88 -2.06
CA ASN A 271 -14.45 15.20 -1.60
C ASN A 271 -12.96 15.34 -1.22
N GLY A 272 -12.09 14.53 -1.82
CA GLY A 272 -10.64 14.58 -1.60
C GLY A 272 -10.14 13.59 -0.55
N SER A 273 -11.01 12.72 -0.05
CA SER A 273 -10.64 11.67 0.90
C SER A 273 -9.65 10.68 0.30
N ILE A 274 -9.70 10.44 -1.01
CA ILE A 274 -8.60 9.81 -1.76
C ILE A 274 -8.23 10.69 -2.94
N TRP A 275 -6.92 10.84 -3.16
CA TRP A 275 -6.38 11.55 -4.30
C TRP A 275 -5.27 10.75 -4.96
N GLY A 276 -5.37 10.55 -6.28
CA GLY A 276 -4.38 9.76 -7.00
C GLY A 276 -4.41 9.97 -8.50
N THR A 277 -3.37 9.49 -9.18
CA THR A 277 -3.24 9.53 -10.64
C THR A 277 -3.63 8.20 -11.28
N ILE A 278 -4.35 7.34 -10.56
CA ILE A 278 -4.82 6.05 -11.07
C ILE A 278 -6.13 6.32 -11.80
N THR A 279 -6.12 6.14 -13.12
CA THR A 279 -7.24 6.52 -14.00
C THR A 279 -8.09 5.35 -14.46
N ASN A 280 -7.71 4.11 -14.12
CA ASN A 280 -8.50 2.95 -14.51
C ASN A 280 -9.89 2.97 -13.91
N LYS A 281 -10.86 2.49 -14.70
CA LYS A 281 -12.19 2.20 -14.20
C LYS A 281 -12.11 1.20 -13.06
N THR A 282 -12.65 1.64 -11.92
CA THR A 282 -12.83 0.86 -10.70
C THR A 282 -14.26 1.05 -10.18
N LEU A 283 -14.54 0.47 -9.02
CA LEU A 283 -15.82 0.41 -8.35
C LEU A 283 -15.65 0.69 -6.86
N PRO A 284 -16.73 1.08 -6.14
CA PRO A 284 -16.74 1.11 -4.69
C PRO A 284 -16.43 -0.29 -4.14
N VAL A 285 -15.66 -0.36 -3.05
CA VAL A 285 -15.36 -1.65 -2.42
C VAL A 285 -16.62 -2.36 -1.91
N SER A 286 -17.74 -1.65 -1.68
CA SER A 286 -19.03 -2.24 -1.32
C SER A 286 -19.61 -3.21 -2.36
N LEU A 287 -19.12 -3.16 -3.60
CA LEU A 287 -19.52 -4.07 -4.69
C LEU A 287 -18.60 -5.29 -4.82
N LEU A 288 -17.64 -5.45 -3.89
CA LEU A 288 -16.73 -6.58 -3.81
C LEU A 288 -17.18 -7.57 -2.73
N SER A 289 -16.58 -8.77 -2.74
CA SER A 289 -16.78 -9.74 -1.66
C SER A 289 -16.21 -9.22 -0.33
N PRO A 290 -16.89 -9.43 0.81
CA PRO A 290 -16.31 -9.16 2.11
C PRO A 290 -15.19 -10.16 2.44
N ILE A 291 -14.26 -9.75 3.31
CA ILE A 291 -13.13 -10.60 3.71
C ILE A 291 -13.55 -11.91 4.38
N THR A 292 -14.76 -11.96 4.94
CA THR A 292 -15.36 -13.18 5.52
C THR A 292 -15.66 -14.28 4.50
N GLU A 293 -15.65 -13.98 3.20
CA GLU A 293 -15.70 -15.03 2.18
C GLU A 293 -14.37 -15.77 2.07
N LEU A 294 -13.24 -15.07 2.25
CA LEU A 294 -11.92 -15.66 2.27
C LEU A 294 -11.61 -16.34 3.61
N PHE A 295 -12.01 -15.71 4.71
CA PHE A 295 -11.80 -16.24 6.07
C PHE A 295 -13.14 -16.38 6.80
N PRO A 296 -13.90 -17.47 6.57
CA PRO A 296 -15.20 -17.69 7.20
C PRO A 296 -15.18 -17.65 8.72
N ILE A 297 -14.07 -18.03 9.35
CA ILE A 297 -13.89 -18.00 10.81
C ILE A 297 -14.11 -16.60 11.41
N LEU A 298 -13.82 -15.54 10.64
CA LEU A 298 -13.97 -14.16 11.09
C LEU A 298 -15.43 -13.77 11.32
N LYS A 299 -16.40 -14.48 10.72
CA LYS A 299 -17.85 -14.24 10.94
C LYS A 299 -18.25 -14.39 12.41
N ASN A 300 -17.53 -15.23 13.15
CA ASN A 300 -17.86 -15.58 14.53
C ASN A 300 -17.00 -14.82 15.55
N ARG A 301 -15.79 -14.39 15.16
CA ARG A 301 -14.81 -13.79 16.08
C ARG A 301 -13.76 -12.99 15.35
N VAL A 302 -13.43 -11.82 15.89
CA VAL A 302 -12.25 -11.03 15.53
C VAL A 302 -11.49 -10.68 16.82
N VAL A 303 -10.18 -10.88 16.83
CA VAL A 303 -9.26 -10.49 17.91
C VAL A 303 -8.37 -9.36 17.41
N GLY A 304 -8.10 -8.37 18.28
CA GLY A 304 -7.28 -7.19 17.94
C GLY A 304 -7.95 -6.26 16.92
N GLY A 305 -9.28 -6.26 16.90
CA GLY A 305 -10.06 -5.43 16.01
C GLY A 305 -11.55 -5.53 16.27
N ASP A 306 -12.31 -4.65 15.62
CA ASP A 306 -13.76 -4.57 15.76
C ASP A 306 -14.45 -4.72 14.40
N TRP A 307 -15.62 -5.37 14.43
CA TRP A 307 -16.56 -5.35 13.31
C TRP A 307 -17.37 -4.07 13.37
N VAL A 308 -17.38 -3.29 12.29
CA VAL A 308 -18.37 -2.24 12.14
C VAL A 308 -19.26 -2.56 10.96
N ASN A 309 -20.55 -2.74 11.27
CA ASN A 309 -21.60 -3.04 10.32
C ASN A 309 -22.22 -1.74 9.81
N TYR A 310 -22.24 -1.56 8.50
CA TYR A 310 -23.00 -0.54 7.79
C TYR A 310 -24.12 -1.20 7.01
#